data_AF-A0A951QHZ0-F1
#
_entry.id   AF-A0A951QHZ0-F1
#
_cell.length_a   1.000
_cell.length_b   1.000
_cell.length_c   1.000
_cell.angle_alpha   90.00
_cell.angle_beta   90.00
_cell.angle_gamma   90.00
#
_symmetry.space_group_name_H-M   'P 1'
#
loop_
_entity.id
_entity.type
_entity.pdbx_description
1 polymer ?
#
loop_
_entity_poly.entity_id
_entity_poly.type
_entity_poly.pdbx_seq_one_letter_code
_entity_poly.pdbx_strand_id
1 'polypeptide(L)'
;METIDNDTFASWREEGCLSIQENFHVFSQFLTQAKDFAKRGHYETAAVYGEMAAVYATLKHSGLFVSIELEQILLEISKKTIPIDHNSKITTNPLAEPQKILHVATSVQAIGGLSKMLWRWIEQDSSRSHSLVLTRQPRKEVPKILDEAIKNSGGKIYWLNETIGSVISWAKRLKEISNSADMVVLHIYNHDVIPIIAFANQAQSPPIIFLDHADHMFWLGAGISDVVVNLRESGMRLAQKRRTIQPERNILLPTILEQTRREFSRSEAKQKLGISEDTVVLLSIARSLKYKTINGISYADAHVPLLQKHQEAILIVIGSGNREDWSAAIEQTNGRIRSYPEREDTAIFYQAADIYVDSFPFISTTSLLEAGSYGVPLVSRYPYSDASEILGADMPGLTGNLIWVRELSEYTNILSRLVEDELFRLNLGEKTRHKIQNTHTGENWQSYLEKVYHLAASLPKATVALTRVEEIFLSEPDVLMPRVHGWNFDMNNVIQSHLTIMPFEQRLHNWWKLVHNNSFNNCGRFGPLKYLVPEWFLCRIR
;
A
#
# COMPACT_ATOMS: atom_id res chain seq x y z
N MET A 1 23.97 39.53 -6.23
CA MET A 1 22.79 38.90 -6.84
C MET A 1 22.33 37.88 -5.82
N GLU A 2 21.37 38.28 -4.99
CA GLU A 2 20.82 37.45 -3.93
C GLU A 2 20.27 36.16 -4.55
N THR A 3 20.77 35.03 -4.06
CA THR A 3 20.19 33.72 -4.31
C THR A 3 18.77 33.74 -3.77
N ILE A 4 17.80 33.87 -4.68
CA ILE A 4 16.41 33.52 -4.39
C ILE A 4 16.46 32.03 -4.08
N ASP A 5 16.55 31.73 -2.79
CA ASP A 5 16.42 30.41 -2.23
C ASP A 5 14.97 30.01 -2.53
N ASN A 6 14.75 29.39 -3.69
CA ASN A 6 13.48 28.83 -4.10
C ASN A 6 13.20 27.67 -3.14
N ASP A 7 12.68 27.96 -1.94
CA ASP A 7 12.19 26.96 -1.00
C ASP A 7 10.94 26.31 -1.62
N THR A 8 11.19 25.41 -2.57
CA THR A 8 10.18 24.65 -3.29
C THR A 8 9.37 23.80 -2.31
N PHE A 9 9.93 23.43 -1.15
CA PHE A 9 9.14 22.82 -0.09
C PHE A 9 8.18 23.82 0.54
N ALA A 10 8.52 25.11 0.68
CA ALA A 10 7.54 26.14 1.07
C ALA A 10 6.40 26.25 0.05
N SER A 11 6.72 26.27 -1.24
CA SER A 11 5.72 26.26 -2.31
C SER A 11 4.84 25.00 -2.26
N TRP A 12 5.42 23.81 -2.08
CA TRP A 12 4.66 22.56 -1.95
C TRP A 12 3.78 22.54 -0.70
N ARG A 13 4.24 23.12 0.41
CA ARG A 13 3.45 23.27 1.64
C ARG A 13 2.24 24.17 1.40
N GLU A 14 2.42 25.32 0.73
CA GLU A 14 1.33 26.25 0.42
C GLU A 14 0.29 25.62 -0.54
N GLU A 15 0.75 25.06 -1.66
CA GLU A 15 -0.11 24.36 -2.62
C GLU A 15 -0.80 23.15 -2.00
N GLY A 16 -0.09 22.42 -1.13
CA GLY A 16 -0.61 21.29 -0.38
C GLY A 16 -1.74 21.70 0.56
N CYS A 17 -1.60 22.81 1.28
CA CYS A 17 -2.65 23.38 2.12
C CYS A 17 -3.92 23.67 1.32
N LEU A 18 -3.79 24.36 0.19
CA LEU A 18 -4.93 24.68 -0.69
C LEU A 18 -5.58 23.41 -1.25
N SER A 19 -4.75 22.49 -1.77
CA SER A 19 -5.20 21.22 -2.33
C SER A 19 -5.96 20.38 -1.30
N ILE A 20 -5.50 20.31 -0.05
CA ILE A 20 -6.18 19.56 1.02
C ILE A 20 -7.57 20.14 1.30
N GLN A 21 -7.70 21.45 1.34
CA GLN A 21 -9.00 22.10 1.59
C GLN A 21 -10.00 21.79 0.46
N GLU A 22 -9.56 21.89 -0.79
CA GLU A 22 -10.37 21.53 -1.96
C GLU A 22 -10.74 20.03 -1.95
N ASN A 23 -9.76 19.16 -1.68
CA ASN A 23 -9.97 17.73 -1.62
C ASN A 23 -10.95 17.35 -0.50
N PHE A 24 -10.83 17.98 0.67
CA PHE A 24 -11.75 17.79 1.79
C PHE A 24 -13.17 18.24 1.45
N HIS A 25 -13.33 19.32 0.68
CA HIS A 25 -14.64 19.76 0.21
C HIS A 25 -15.31 18.69 -0.67
N VAL A 26 -14.60 18.13 -1.65
CA VAL A 26 -15.16 17.08 -2.53
C VAL A 26 -15.43 15.78 -1.76
N PHE A 27 -14.52 15.39 -0.85
CA PHE A 27 -14.75 14.28 0.08
C PHE A 27 -16.05 14.48 0.87
N SER A 28 -16.25 15.67 1.43
CA SER A 28 -17.44 16.03 2.22
C SER A 28 -18.73 15.99 1.40
N GLN A 29 -18.67 16.28 0.09
CA GLN A 29 -19.83 16.15 -0.81
C GLN A 29 -20.25 14.68 -1.00
N PHE A 30 -19.30 13.76 -1.16
CA PHE A 30 -19.62 12.33 -1.22
C PHE A 30 -20.13 11.81 0.13
N LEU A 31 -19.50 12.23 1.23
CA LEU A 31 -19.91 11.87 2.59
C LEU A 31 -21.34 12.33 2.91
N THR A 32 -21.68 13.57 2.54
CA THR A 32 -23.04 14.12 2.70
C THR A 32 -24.07 13.31 1.91
N GLN A 33 -23.75 12.94 0.66
CA GLN A 33 -24.63 12.09 -0.14
C GLN A 33 -24.81 10.69 0.47
N ALA A 34 -23.74 10.07 0.96
CA ALA A 34 -23.81 8.79 1.66
C ALA A 34 -24.75 8.88 2.88
N LYS A 35 -24.59 9.94 3.70
CA LYS A 35 -25.42 10.21 4.88
C LYS A 35 -26.89 10.42 4.52
N ASP A 36 -27.18 11.19 3.48
CA ASP A 36 -28.54 11.49 3.04
C ASP A 36 -29.25 10.24 2.49
N PHE A 37 -28.57 9.43 1.69
CA PHE A 37 -29.12 8.15 1.23
C PHE A 37 -29.35 7.18 2.39
N ALA A 38 -28.44 7.11 3.36
CA ALA A 38 -28.60 6.26 4.54
C ALA A 38 -29.84 6.67 5.37
N LYS A 39 -30.03 7.98 5.59
CA LYS A 39 -31.21 8.51 6.31
C LYS A 39 -32.53 8.18 5.62
N ARG A 40 -32.55 8.12 4.28
CA ARG A 40 -33.72 7.76 3.47
C ARG A 40 -33.92 6.24 3.33
N GLY A 41 -33.07 5.41 3.91
CA GLY A 41 -33.14 3.96 3.81
C GLY A 41 -32.57 3.37 2.52
N HIS A 42 -31.95 4.19 1.67
CA HIS A 42 -31.28 3.74 0.44
C HIS A 42 -29.85 3.26 0.73
N TYR A 43 -29.75 2.21 1.55
CA TYR A 43 -28.48 1.77 2.12
C TYR A 43 -27.45 1.30 1.08
N GLU A 44 -27.89 0.66 -0.01
CA GLU A 44 -26.97 0.24 -1.08
C GLU A 44 -26.31 1.44 -1.76
N THR A 45 -27.11 2.45 -2.12
CA THR A 45 -26.60 3.70 -2.68
C THR A 45 -25.68 4.40 -1.67
N ALA A 46 -26.08 4.46 -0.40
CA ALA A 46 -25.27 5.06 0.65
C ALA A 46 -23.88 4.41 0.78
N ALA A 47 -23.83 3.07 0.74
CA ALA A 47 -22.56 2.33 0.80
C ALA A 47 -21.66 2.66 -0.40
N VAL A 48 -22.22 2.74 -1.61
CA VAL A 48 -21.45 3.10 -2.83
C VAL A 48 -20.91 4.53 -2.72
N TYR A 49 -21.71 5.49 -2.26
CA TYR A 49 -21.23 6.86 -2.03
C TYR A 49 -20.18 6.95 -0.91
N GLY A 50 -20.28 6.09 0.11
CA GLY A 50 -19.25 5.97 1.12
C GLY A 50 -17.93 5.44 0.55
N GLU A 51 -18.00 4.43 -0.30
CA GLU A 51 -16.83 3.91 -1.03
C GLU A 51 -16.20 4.98 -1.94
N MET A 52 -17.02 5.77 -2.63
CA MET A 52 -16.54 6.91 -3.43
C MET A 52 -15.79 7.96 -2.59
N ALA A 53 -16.32 8.28 -1.41
CA ALA A 53 -15.66 9.20 -0.48
C ALA A 53 -14.28 8.65 -0.07
N ALA A 54 -14.21 7.36 0.27
CA ALA A 54 -12.96 6.71 0.65
C ALA A 54 -11.96 6.60 -0.51
N VAL A 55 -12.41 6.29 -1.74
CA VAL A 55 -11.57 6.32 -2.95
C VAL A 55 -11.00 7.72 -3.15
N TYR A 56 -11.83 8.75 -3.05
CA TYR A 56 -11.39 10.12 -3.26
C TYR A 56 -10.33 10.51 -2.22
N ALA A 57 -10.59 10.31 -0.92
CA ALA A 57 -9.62 10.61 0.14
C ALA A 57 -8.31 9.81 0.01
N THR A 58 -8.37 8.58 -0.52
CA THR A 58 -7.18 7.75 -0.79
C THR A 58 -6.32 8.32 -1.91
N LEU A 59 -6.94 8.73 -3.03
CA LEU A 59 -6.23 9.19 -4.23
C LEU A 59 -5.85 10.68 -4.16
N LYS A 60 -6.64 11.45 -3.41
CA LYS A 60 -6.53 12.89 -3.19
C LYS A 60 -6.58 13.15 -1.68
N HIS A 61 -5.41 13.20 -1.05
CA HIS A 61 -5.29 13.40 0.40
C HIS A 61 -6.12 14.60 0.84
N SER A 62 -7.12 14.34 1.69
CA SER A 62 -8.08 15.34 2.19
C SER A 62 -7.70 15.87 3.58
N GLY A 63 -6.45 15.65 4.02
CA GLY A 63 -6.01 15.96 5.38
C GLY A 63 -6.50 14.93 6.40
N LEU A 64 -7.02 13.78 5.94
CA LEU A 64 -7.53 12.71 6.78
C LEU A 64 -6.80 11.39 6.45
N PHE A 65 -6.40 10.65 7.49
CA PHE A 65 -5.92 9.27 7.36
C PHE A 65 -6.98 8.22 7.70
N VAL A 66 -8.11 8.67 8.28
CA VAL A 66 -9.31 7.90 8.60
C VAL A 66 -10.50 8.87 8.64
N SER A 67 -11.72 8.38 8.43
CA SER A 67 -12.95 9.16 8.68
C SER A 67 -13.89 8.38 9.61
N ILE A 68 -14.02 8.89 10.83
CA ILE A 68 -14.93 8.43 11.88
C ILE A 68 -16.38 8.57 11.41
N GLU A 69 -16.75 9.68 10.77
CA GLU A 69 -18.12 9.93 10.29
C GLU A 69 -18.48 8.95 9.17
N LEU A 70 -17.57 8.70 8.23
CA LEU A 70 -17.80 7.73 7.17
C LEU A 70 -17.95 6.32 7.73
N GLU A 71 -17.10 5.91 8.67
CA GLU A 71 -17.22 4.60 9.30
C GLU A 71 -18.54 4.46 10.09
N GLN A 72 -18.98 5.50 10.81
CA GLN A 72 -20.28 5.50 11.48
C GLN A 72 -21.44 5.24 10.51
N ILE A 73 -21.43 5.87 9.33
CA ILE A 73 -22.46 5.64 8.31
C ILE A 73 -22.47 4.16 7.88
N LEU A 74 -21.30 3.56 7.66
CA LEU A 74 -21.17 2.15 7.27
C LEU A 74 -21.62 1.18 8.39
N LEU A 75 -21.29 1.51 9.64
CA LEU A 75 -21.76 0.74 10.80
C LEU A 75 -23.29 0.82 10.96
N GLU A 76 -23.89 2.00 10.76
CA GLU A 76 -25.34 2.17 10.79
C GLU A 76 -26.03 1.43 9.63
N ILE A 77 -25.45 1.46 8.42
CA ILE A 77 -25.91 0.64 7.29
C ILE A 77 -25.94 -0.83 7.70
N SER A 78 -24.88 -1.34 8.33
CA SER A 78 -24.82 -2.73 8.79
C SER A 78 -25.93 -3.05 9.79
N LYS A 79 -26.09 -2.23 10.84
CA LYS A 79 -27.15 -2.41 11.87
C LYS A 79 -28.55 -2.50 11.27
N LYS A 80 -28.79 -1.79 10.16
CA LYS A 80 -30.10 -1.75 9.50
C LYS A 80 -30.32 -2.87 8.48
N THR A 81 -29.25 -3.50 8.00
CA THR A 81 -29.32 -4.39 6.83
C THR A 81 -28.90 -5.81 7.12
N ILE A 82 -28.00 -6.04 8.08
CA ILE A 82 -27.53 -7.36 8.51
C ILE A 82 -28.29 -7.77 9.77
N PRO A 83 -29.05 -8.88 9.75
CA PRO A 83 -29.75 -9.37 10.93
C PRO A 83 -28.80 -9.69 12.08
N ILE A 84 -29.18 -9.29 13.30
CA ILE A 84 -28.47 -9.69 14.51
C ILE A 84 -28.94 -11.09 14.89
N ASP A 85 -28.02 -12.05 14.91
CA ASP A 85 -28.31 -13.36 15.45
C ASP A 85 -28.22 -13.35 16.98
N HIS A 86 -29.35 -13.12 17.64
CA HIS A 86 -29.41 -13.05 19.11
C HIS A 86 -28.91 -14.31 19.83
N ASN A 87 -28.81 -15.44 19.14
CA ASN A 87 -28.31 -16.70 19.70
C ASN A 87 -26.82 -16.94 19.42
N SER A 88 -26.25 -16.23 18.44
CA SER A 88 -24.83 -16.33 18.11
C SER A 88 -24.01 -15.36 18.97
N LYS A 89 -23.31 -15.92 19.96
CA LYS A 89 -22.12 -15.29 20.56
C LYS A 89 -20.92 -16.08 20.10
N ILE A 90 -19.99 -15.44 19.40
CA ILE A 90 -18.71 -16.07 19.11
C ILE A 90 -17.97 -16.17 20.44
N THR A 91 -17.91 -17.39 20.96
CA THR A 91 -17.10 -17.74 22.12
C THR A 91 -15.74 -18.15 21.60
N THR A 92 -14.87 -17.16 21.38
CA THR A 92 -13.44 -17.46 21.19
C THR A 92 -12.86 -17.84 22.54
N ASN A 93 -12.33 -19.05 22.67
CA ASN A 93 -11.48 -19.39 23.81
C ASN A 93 -10.18 -18.62 23.65
N PRO A 94 -9.86 -17.61 24.50
CA PRO A 94 -8.68 -16.76 24.33
C PRO A 94 -7.36 -17.53 24.39
N LEU A 95 -7.40 -18.76 24.94
CA LEU A 95 -6.26 -19.64 25.11
C LEU A 95 -6.10 -20.68 23.99
N ALA A 96 -7.08 -20.82 23.09
CA ALA A 96 -6.98 -21.76 21.98
C ALA A 96 -6.26 -21.11 20.80
N GLU A 97 -5.23 -21.76 20.28
CA GLU A 97 -4.55 -21.31 19.07
C GLU A 97 -5.53 -21.35 17.87
N PRO A 98 -5.63 -20.27 17.08
CA PRO A 98 -6.53 -20.25 15.93
C PRO A 98 -6.09 -21.32 14.93
N GLN A 99 -7.02 -22.07 14.35
CA GLN A 99 -6.75 -23.13 13.38
C GLN A 99 -7.23 -22.75 11.97
N LYS A 100 -8.25 -21.90 11.88
CA LYS A 100 -8.87 -21.47 10.62
C LYS A 100 -8.76 -19.96 10.46
N ILE A 101 -7.90 -19.52 9.55
CA ILE A 101 -7.66 -18.12 9.24
C ILE A 101 -8.41 -17.76 7.95
N LEU A 102 -9.24 -16.72 8.03
CA LEU A 102 -9.92 -16.15 6.86
C LEU A 102 -9.24 -14.85 6.43
N HIS A 103 -8.54 -14.89 5.31
CA HIS A 103 -8.05 -13.71 4.65
C HIS A 103 -9.17 -13.06 3.84
N VAL A 104 -9.29 -11.74 3.90
CA VAL A 104 -10.20 -10.96 3.07
C VAL A 104 -9.37 -9.96 2.29
N ALA A 105 -9.47 -9.96 0.97
CA ALA A 105 -8.77 -9.02 0.11
C ALA A 105 -9.72 -8.43 -0.92
N THR A 106 -9.50 -7.18 -1.32
CA THR A 106 -10.31 -6.56 -2.37
C THR A 106 -10.00 -7.15 -3.73
N SER A 107 -8.70 -7.22 -4.03
CA SER A 107 -8.15 -7.83 -5.23
C SER A 107 -6.68 -8.20 -4.99
N VAL A 108 -6.19 -9.21 -5.70
CA VAL A 108 -4.78 -9.66 -5.67
C VAL A 108 -4.16 -9.59 -7.06
N GLN A 109 -2.85 -9.38 -7.14
CA GLN A 109 -2.11 -9.23 -8.40
C GLN A 109 -0.90 -10.17 -8.42
N ALA A 110 -0.45 -10.54 -9.62
CA ALA A 110 0.76 -11.34 -9.79
C ALA A 110 2.03 -10.56 -9.37
N ILE A 111 2.02 -9.24 -9.58
CA ILE A 111 3.10 -8.32 -9.22
C ILE A 111 2.60 -7.40 -8.11
N GLY A 112 3.40 -7.21 -7.07
CA GLY A 112 3.13 -6.27 -5.99
C GLY A 112 3.40 -6.83 -4.60
N GLY A 113 3.76 -5.96 -3.66
CA GLY A 113 4.14 -6.35 -2.30
C GLY A 113 3.01 -6.97 -1.48
N LEU A 114 1.78 -6.44 -1.59
CA LEU A 114 0.63 -6.92 -0.80
C LEU A 114 0.28 -8.37 -1.12
N SER A 115 0.11 -8.71 -2.40
CA SER A 115 -0.22 -10.09 -2.80
C SER A 115 0.91 -11.05 -2.46
N LYS A 116 2.18 -10.66 -2.70
CA LYS A 116 3.36 -11.41 -2.25
C LYS A 116 3.32 -11.72 -0.76
N MET A 117 3.01 -10.72 0.05
CA MET A 117 2.89 -10.89 1.50
C MET A 117 1.77 -11.88 1.86
N LEU A 118 0.62 -11.82 1.19
CA LEU A 118 -0.50 -12.71 1.46
C LEU A 118 -0.16 -14.20 1.23
N TRP A 119 0.36 -14.58 0.05
CA TRP A 119 0.63 -16.01 -0.19
C TRP A 119 1.84 -16.51 0.63
N ARG A 120 2.87 -15.68 0.82
CA ARG A 120 4.02 -16.05 1.65
C ARG A 120 3.63 -16.24 3.10
N TRP A 121 2.72 -15.41 3.63
CA TRP A 121 2.16 -15.61 4.96
C TRP A 121 1.53 -17.00 5.06
N ILE A 122 0.67 -17.36 4.11
CA ILE A 122 -0.02 -18.66 4.09
C ILE A 122 0.99 -19.83 3.98
N GLU A 123 2.01 -19.70 3.14
CA GLU A 123 3.05 -20.73 2.97
C GLU A 123 3.89 -20.92 4.23
N GLN A 124 4.20 -19.83 4.94
CA GLN A 124 5.00 -19.85 6.16
C GLN A 124 4.20 -20.38 7.36
N ASP A 125 2.92 -20.06 7.44
CA ASP A 125 1.99 -20.49 8.50
C ASP A 125 1.36 -21.88 8.21
N SER A 126 2.22 -22.86 7.96
CA SER A 126 1.81 -24.20 7.51
C SER A 126 1.02 -25.04 8.54
N SER A 127 0.93 -24.60 9.80
CA SER A 127 0.20 -25.31 10.85
C SER A 127 -1.31 -25.03 10.84
N ARG A 128 -1.76 -24.03 10.08
CA ARG A 128 -3.15 -23.56 10.05
C ARG A 128 -3.76 -23.69 8.67
N SER A 129 -5.09 -23.62 8.62
CA SER A 129 -5.82 -23.59 7.36
C SER A 129 -6.22 -22.17 6.98
N HIS A 130 -5.89 -21.78 5.75
CA HIS A 130 -6.10 -20.42 5.26
C HIS A 130 -7.11 -20.40 4.13
N SER A 131 -8.23 -19.72 4.34
CA SER A 131 -9.20 -19.42 3.28
C SER A 131 -9.10 -17.96 2.86
N LEU A 132 -9.53 -17.65 1.64
CA LEU A 132 -9.50 -16.29 1.07
C LEU A 132 -10.88 -15.89 0.56
N VAL A 133 -11.32 -14.68 0.89
CA VAL A 133 -12.47 -14.03 0.26
C VAL A 133 -11.97 -12.85 -0.57
N LEU A 134 -12.33 -12.85 -1.86
CA LEU A 134 -12.12 -11.73 -2.77
C LEU A 134 -13.41 -10.93 -2.91
N THR A 135 -13.37 -9.65 -2.57
CA THR A 135 -14.57 -8.82 -2.55
C THR A 135 -14.88 -8.23 -3.93
N ARG A 136 -13.86 -7.82 -4.70
CA ARG A 136 -14.00 -7.10 -5.97
C ARG A 136 -13.05 -7.58 -7.08
N GLN A 137 -12.88 -8.88 -7.25
CA GLN A 137 -12.03 -9.45 -8.29
C GLN A 137 -12.63 -10.70 -8.96
N PRO A 138 -12.59 -10.83 -10.31
CA PRO A 138 -13.00 -12.05 -10.99
C PRO A 138 -11.99 -13.20 -10.81
N ARG A 139 -12.48 -14.43 -10.83
CA ARG A 139 -11.69 -15.64 -10.56
C ARG A 139 -10.47 -15.85 -11.46
N LYS A 140 -10.58 -15.51 -12.74
CA LYS A 140 -9.52 -15.74 -13.72
C LYS A 140 -8.28 -14.86 -13.50
N GLU A 141 -8.41 -13.79 -12.72
CA GLU A 141 -7.32 -12.86 -12.44
C GLU A 141 -6.50 -13.25 -11.20
N VAL A 142 -6.91 -14.29 -10.46
CA VAL A 142 -6.19 -14.75 -9.26
C VAL A 142 -4.87 -15.43 -9.66
N PRO A 143 -3.71 -15.01 -9.10
CA PRO A 143 -2.44 -15.65 -9.36
C PRO A 143 -2.44 -17.13 -8.95
N LYS A 144 -1.91 -17.99 -9.82
CA LYS A 144 -1.84 -19.46 -9.58
C LYS A 144 -1.13 -19.81 -8.27
N ILE A 145 -0.03 -19.12 -7.96
CA ILE A 145 0.75 -19.33 -6.72
C ILE A 145 -0.11 -19.14 -5.47
N LEU A 146 -1.01 -18.15 -5.46
CA LEU A 146 -1.92 -17.93 -4.33
C LEU A 146 -3.02 -18.99 -4.26
N ASP A 147 -3.57 -19.41 -5.41
CA ASP A 147 -4.55 -20.51 -5.48
C ASP A 147 -3.95 -21.82 -4.95
N GLU A 148 -2.70 -22.12 -5.29
CA GLU A 148 -1.95 -23.27 -4.80
C GLU A 148 -1.66 -23.15 -3.29
N ALA A 149 -1.18 -22.00 -2.81
CA ALA A 149 -0.94 -21.77 -1.38
C ALA A 149 -2.21 -22.00 -0.52
N ILE A 150 -3.35 -21.46 -0.96
CA ILE A 150 -4.64 -21.66 -0.28
C ILE A 150 -5.04 -23.14 -0.26
N LYS A 151 -4.95 -23.84 -1.40
CA LYS A 151 -5.28 -25.28 -1.48
C LYS A 151 -4.36 -26.12 -0.60
N ASN A 152 -3.06 -25.82 -0.59
CA ASN A 152 -2.07 -26.57 0.20
C ASN A 152 -2.29 -26.37 1.71
N SER A 153 -2.83 -25.22 2.14
CA SER A 153 -3.28 -25.02 3.52
C SER A 153 -4.63 -25.70 3.85
N GLY A 154 -5.27 -26.37 2.89
CA GLY A 154 -6.58 -27.00 3.06
C GLY A 154 -7.78 -26.04 3.06
N GLY A 155 -7.56 -24.77 2.71
CA GLY A 155 -8.59 -23.75 2.65
C GLY A 155 -9.29 -23.60 1.29
N LYS A 156 -10.09 -22.54 1.15
CA LYS A 156 -10.89 -22.27 -0.05
C LYS A 156 -10.86 -20.80 -0.42
N ILE A 157 -11.05 -20.51 -1.71
CA ILE A 157 -11.26 -19.16 -2.23
C ILE A 157 -12.74 -18.92 -2.50
N TYR A 158 -13.24 -17.76 -2.10
CA TYR A 158 -14.60 -17.28 -2.31
C TYR A 158 -14.58 -15.97 -3.10
N TRP A 159 -15.47 -15.83 -4.08
CA TRP A 159 -15.61 -14.63 -4.91
C TRP A 159 -16.98 -14.00 -4.66
N LEU A 160 -17.00 -12.83 -4.02
CA LEU A 160 -18.27 -12.18 -3.69
C LEU A 160 -18.92 -11.54 -4.91
N ASN A 161 -18.15 -10.77 -5.67
CA ASN A 161 -18.63 -10.07 -6.86
C ASN A 161 -18.88 -10.99 -8.08
N GLU A 162 -18.82 -12.32 -7.94
CA GLU A 162 -19.38 -13.25 -8.94
C GLU A 162 -20.79 -13.74 -8.55
N THR A 163 -21.30 -13.31 -7.41
CA THR A 163 -22.67 -13.60 -6.97
C THR A 163 -23.61 -12.46 -7.34
N ILE A 164 -24.83 -12.80 -7.77
CA ILE A 164 -25.86 -11.81 -8.11
C ILE A 164 -26.16 -11.00 -6.85
N GLY A 165 -25.99 -9.68 -6.94
CA GLY A 165 -26.28 -8.80 -5.82
C GLY A 165 -25.55 -7.47 -5.89
N SER A 166 -25.43 -6.87 -4.71
CA SER A 166 -24.85 -5.56 -4.41
C SER A 166 -23.80 -5.65 -3.29
N VAL A 167 -23.13 -4.53 -3.02
CA VAL A 167 -22.22 -4.33 -1.89
C VAL A 167 -22.78 -4.88 -0.57
N ILE A 168 -24.06 -4.65 -0.26
CA ILE A 168 -24.69 -5.12 0.99
C ILE A 168 -24.88 -6.64 0.98
N SER A 169 -25.32 -7.21 -0.13
CA SER A 169 -25.47 -8.66 -0.24
C SER A 169 -24.13 -9.39 -0.11
N TRP A 170 -23.05 -8.79 -0.63
CA TRP A 170 -21.70 -9.31 -0.51
C TRP A 170 -21.18 -9.18 0.92
N ALA A 171 -21.48 -8.08 1.62
CA ALA A 171 -21.16 -7.94 3.05
C ALA A 171 -21.86 -9.00 3.91
N LYS A 172 -23.14 -9.29 3.64
CA LYS A 172 -23.87 -10.41 4.29
C LYS A 172 -23.18 -11.75 4.03
N ARG A 173 -22.80 -11.99 2.77
CA ARG A 173 -22.12 -13.23 2.39
C ARG A 173 -20.74 -13.37 3.05
N LEU A 174 -19.97 -12.29 3.14
CA LEU A 174 -18.70 -12.26 3.85
C LEU A 174 -18.89 -12.60 5.34
N LYS A 175 -19.91 -12.02 5.98
CA LYS A 175 -20.28 -12.32 7.36
C LYS A 175 -20.59 -13.81 7.54
N GLU A 176 -21.41 -14.40 6.67
CA GLU A 176 -21.73 -15.84 6.72
C GLU A 176 -20.49 -16.73 6.60
N ILE A 177 -19.59 -16.43 5.66
CA ILE A 177 -18.34 -17.19 5.46
C ILE A 177 -17.46 -17.09 6.72
N SER A 178 -17.38 -15.91 7.33
CA SER A 178 -16.56 -15.64 8.52
C SER A 178 -16.96 -16.43 9.76
N ASN A 179 -18.20 -16.91 9.86
CA ASN A 179 -18.68 -17.67 11.02
C ASN A 179 -17.93 -19.00 11.24
N SER A 180 -17.21 -19.48 10.22
CA SER A 180 -16.42 -20.71 10.28
C SER A 180 -14.93 -20.48 10.58
N ALA A 181 -14.51 -19.22 10.69
CA ALA A 181 -13.14 -18.82 10.92
C ALA A 181 -12.89 -18.52 12.40
N ASP A 182 -11.71 -18.87 12.88
CA ASP A 182 -11.25 -18.52 14.22
C ASP A 182 -10.71 -17.09 14.25
N MET A 183 -10.26 -16.58 13.09
CA MET A 183 -9.68 -15.25 12.93
C MET A 183 -9.87 -14.73 11.50
N VAL A 184 -9.98 -13.41 11.37
CA VAL A 184 -10.06 -12.71 10.08
C VAL A 184 -8.85 -11.81 9.93
N VAL A 185 -8.20 -11.84 8.77
CA VAL A 185 -7.11 -10.92 8.39
C VAL A 185 -7.52 -10.11 7.16
N LEU A 186 -7.54 -8.79 7.30
CA LEU A 186 -7.93 -7.87 6.23
C LEU A 186 -6.70 -7.38 5.44
N HIS A 187 -6.66 -7.74 4.17
CA HIS A 187 -5.69 -7.34 3.13
C HIS A 187 -6.42 -6.47 2.07
N ILE A 188 -7.25 -5.55 2.54
CA ILE A 188 -8.25 -4.87 1.72
C ILE A 188 -7.69 -3.57 1.16
N TYR A 189 -8.16 -3.14 0.00
CA TYR A 189 -7.88 -1.80 -0.46
C TYR A 189 -8.59 -0.78 0.42
N ASN A 190 -7.97 0.39 0.53
CA ASN A 190 -8.32 1.46 1.46
C ASN A 190 -9.79 1.91 1.46
N HIS A 191 -10.49 1.68 0.36
CA HIS A 191 -11.86 2.13 0.14
C HIS A 191 -12.91 1.01 0.25
N ASP A 192 -12.50 -0.24 0.44
CA ASP A 192 -13.44 -1.36 0.43
C ASP A 192 -14.38 -1.32 1.63
N VAL A 193 -15.64 -0.99 1.37
CA VAL A 193 -16.69 -0.86 2.39
C VAL A 193 -17.29 -2.21 2.80
N ILE A 194 -17.09 -3.27 2.02
CA ILE A 194 -17.74 -4.58 2.23
C ILE A 194 -17.36 -5.19 3.59
N PRO A 195 -16.07 -5.28 3.98
CA PRO A 195 -15.66 -5.76 5.29
C PRO A 195 -16.16 -4.88 6.44
N ILE A 196 -16.21 -3.56 6.22
CA ILE A 196 -16.68 -2.59 7.24
C ILE A 196 -18.14 -2.86 7.60
N ILE A 197 -18.97 -3.06 6.59
CA ILE A 197 -20.39 -3.39 6.76
C ILE A 197 -20.52 -4.82 7.34
N ALA A 198 -19.77 -5.80 6.84
CA ALA A 198 -19.87 -7.19 7.28
C ALA A 198 -19.51 -7.37 8.76
N PHE A 199 -18.53 -6.62 9.25
CA PHE A 199 -17.95 -6.82 10.57
C PHE A 199 -18.30 -5.75 11.61
N ALA A 200 -19.21 -4.83 11.26
CA ALA A 200 -19.68 -3.76 12.15
C ALA A 200 -20.15 -4.25 13.53
N ASN A 201 -20.79 -5.42 13.60
CA ASN A 201 -21.14 -6.06 14.86
C ASN A 201 -20.00 -6.95 15.38
N GLN A 202 -19.06 -6.35 16.10
CA GLN A 202 -17.88 -7.04 16.64
C GLN A 202 -18.22 -8.18 17.61
N ALA A 203 -19.32 -8.08 18.36
CA ALA A 203 -19.75 -9.13 19.29
C ALA A 203 -20.10 -10.45 18.57
N GLN A 204 -20.36 -10.38 17.26
CA GLN A 204 -20.68 -11.52 16.40
C GLN A 204 -19.59 -11.79 15.37
N SER A 205 -18.44 -11.11 15.43
CA SER A 205 -17.34 -11.27 14.47
C SER A 205 -16.16 -11.99 15.12
N PRO A 206 -15.45 -12.88 14.39
CA PRO A 206 -14.16 -13.39 14.84
C PRO A 206 -13.19 -12.24 15.15
N PRO A 207 -12.09 -12.46 15.89
CA PRO A 207 -10.98 -11.51 15.97
C PRO A 207 -10.55 -11.00 14.60
N ILE A 208 -10.47 -9.68 14.44
CA ILE A 208 -10.12 -9.03 13.18
C ILE A 208 -8.75 -8.37 13.30
N ILE A 209 -7.83 -8.82 12.44
CA ILE A 209 -6.54 -8.21 12.22
C ILE A 209 -6.61 -7.39 10.92
N PHE A 210 -6.25 -6.12 10.98
CA PHE A 210 -6.11 -5.28 9.79
C PHE A 210 -4.64 -5.10 9.42
N LEU A 211 -4.27 -5.40 8.17
CA LEU A 211 -2.92 -5.19 7.68
C LEU A 211 -2.78 -3.79 7.06
N ASP A 212 -2.11 -2.89 7.78
CA ASP A 212 -1.80 -1.53 7.33
C ASP A 212 -0.61 -1.53 6.36
N HIS A 213 -0.89 -1.90 5.12
CA HIS A 213 0.05 -1.95 4.00
C HIS A 213 0.12 -0.62 3.22
N ALA A 214 -0.77 0.32 3.55
CA ALA A 214 -0.95 1.62 2.90
C ALA A 214 -0.99 2.74 3.94
N ASP A 215 -0.10 2.65 4.91
CA ASP A 215 0.00 3.52 6.09
C ASP A 215 0.17 5.01 5.76
N HIS A 216 0.65 5.35 4.56
CA HIS A 216 0.75 6.72 4.05
C HIS A 216 -0.54 7.24 3.41
N MET A 217 -1.60 6.44 3.33
CA MET A 217 -2.87 6.82 2.69
C MET A 217 -4.05 6.80 3.67
N PHE A 218 -5.14 7.48 3.32
CA PHE A 218 -6.44 7.26 3.94
C PHE A 218 -6.85 5.79 3.77
N TRP A 219 -7.46 5.19 4.80
CA TRP A 219 -8.14 3.90 4.67
C TRP A 219 -9.31 3.75 5.66
N LEU A 220 -10.25 2.86 5.32
CA LEU A 220 -11.34 2.40 6.18
C LEU A 220 -10.96 1.13 6.93
N GLY A 221 -11.50 0.94 8.14
CA GLY A 221 -11.31 -0.29 8.92
C GLY A 221 -11.02 -0.08 10.39
N ALA A 222 -10.80 1.16 10.84
CA ALA A 222 -10.29 1.44 12.18
C ALA A 222 -11.29 0.96 13.24
N GLY A 223 -12.59 1.19 13.00
CA GLY A 223 -13.68 0.84 13.90
C GLY A 223 -14.07 -0.64 13.89
N ILE A 224 -13.53 -1.48 13.01
CA ILE A 224 -13.80 -2.93 13.02
C ILE A 224 -12.57 -3.76 13.40
N SER A 225 -11.41 -3.12 13.59
CA SER A 225 -10.14 -3.82 13.82
C SER A 225 -9.92 -4.06 15.30
N ASP A 226 -9.72 -5.33 15.69
CA ASP A 226 -9.31 -5.68 17.05
C ASP A 226 -7.81 -5.40 17.25
N VAL A 227 -7.01 -5.68 16.21
CA VAL A 227 -5.57 -5.41 16.11
C VAL A 227 -5.24 -4.81 14.73
N VAL A 228 -4.38 -3.80 14.69
CA VAL A 228 -3.80 -3.24 13.47
C VAL A 228 -2.34 -3.65 13.39
N VAL A 229 -2.00 -4.37 12.33
CA VAL A 229 -0.64 -4.80 11.99
C VAL A 229 0.00 -3.76 11.08
N ASN A 230 1.15 -3.26 11.48
CA ASN A 230 1.95 -2.29 10.73
C ASN A 230 3.23 -2.92 10.18
N LEU A 231 3.63 -2.53 8.97
CA LEU A 231 4.81 -3.05 8.29
C LEU A 231 6.10 -2.28 8.62
N ARG A 232 5.97 -1.07 9.18
CA ARG A 232 7.08 -0.20 9.56
C ARG A 232 6.73 0.68 10.75
N GLU A 233 7.75 1.18 11.44
CA GLU A 233 7.56 1.89 12.70
C GLU A 233 6.82 3.23 12.52
N SER A 234 7.12 3.97 11.45
CA SER A 234 6.45 5.24 11.10
C SER A 234 4.96 5.04 10.85
N GLY A 235 4.57 3.96 10.16
CA GLY A 235 3.18 3.57 9.97
C GLY A 235 2.48 3.29 11.29
N MET A 236 3.13 2.52 12.18
CA MET A 236 2.61 2.24 13.53
C MET A 236 2.37 3.53 14.33
N ARG A 237 3.34 4.45 14.34
CA ARG A 237 3.22 5.76 15.00
C ARG A 237 2.12 6.61 14.38
N LEU A 238 1.96 6.60 13.05
CA LEU A 238 0.90 7.33 12.37
C LEU A 238 -0.48 6.77 12.72
N ALA A 239 -0.66 5.45 12.72
CA ALA A 239 -1.91 4.81 13.09
C ALA A 239 -2.35 5.20 14.52
N GLN A 240 -1.39 5.26 15.47
CA GLN A 240 -1.66 5.73 16.83
C GLN A 240 -2.05 7.23 16.87
N LYS A 241 -1.27 8.09 16.20
CA LYS A 241 -1.44 9.55 16.26
C LYS A 241 -2.65 10.06 15.46
N ARG A 242 -2.98 9.41 14.35
CA ARG A 242 -3.89 9.95 13.31
C ARG A 242 -5.11 9.06 13.02
N ARG A 243 -5.10 7.79 13.42
CA ARG A 243 -6.21 6.84 13.18
C ARG A 243 -6.92 6.39 14.45
N THR A 244 -6.63 7.03 15.58
CA THR A 244 -7.21 6.71 16.90
C THR A 244 -6.98 5.26 17.36
N ILE A 245 -5.99 4.57 16.78
CA ILE A 245 -5.67 3.19 17.15
C ILE A 245 -4.95 3.21 18.50
N GLN A 246 -5.49 2.48 19.47
CA GLN A 246 -4.90 2.37 20.79
C GLN A 246 -3.52 1.70 20.71
N PRO A 247 -2.51 2.16 21.48
CA PRO A 247 -1.16 1.58 21.46
C PRO A 247 -1.14 0.06 21.64
N GLU A 248 -1.95 -0.47 22.54
CA GLU A 248 -2.05 -1.90 22.85
C GLU A 248 -2.68 -2.74 21.72
N ARG A 249 -3.36 -2.10 20.77
CA ARG A 249 -3.96 -2.75 19.58
C ARG A 249 -3.06 -2.68 18.37
N ASN A 250 -1.87 -2.11 18.51
CA ASN A 250 -0.98 -1.81 17.41
C ASN A 250 0.30 -2.64 17.52
N ILE A 251 0.66 -3.34 16.45
CA ILE A 251 1.80 -4.26 16.47
C ILE A 251 2.53 -4.27 15.13
N LEU A 252 3.85 -4.43 15.18
CA LEU A 252 4.67 -4.61 13.98
C LEU A 252 4.67 -6.07 13.53
N LEU A 253 4.45 -6.29 12.24
CA LEU A 253 4.77 -7.54 11.55
C LEU A 253 5.74 -7.20 10.42
N PRO A 254 6.99 -7.65 10.47
CA PRO A 254 7.92 -7.45 9.37
C PRO A 254 7.34 -7.97 8.05
N THR A 255 7.59 -7.29 6.93
CA THR A 255 7.19 -7.79 5.60
C THR A 255 7.84 -9.15 5.35
N ILE A 256 7.06 -10.19 5.09
CA ILE A 256 7.63 -11.52 4.83
C ILE A 256 8.44 -11.53 3.52
N LEU A 257 9.66 -12.05 3.61
CA LEU A 257 10.56 -12.23 2.48
C LEU A 257 10.83 -13.71 2.26
N GLU A 258 11.05 -14.08 1.00
CA GLU A 258 11.64 -15.39 0.70
C GLU A 258 13.13 -15.34 1.03
N GLN A 259 13.67 -16.51 1.37
CA GLN A 259 15.11 -16.63 1.56
C GLN A 259 15.83 -16.37 0.23
N THR A 260 16.50 -15.24 0.14
CA THR A 260 17.29 -14.87 -1.03
C THR A 260 18.42 -15.86 -1.26
N ARG A 261 18.48 -16.39 -2.48
CA ARG A 261 19.57 -17.24 -2.95
C ARG A 261 20.33 -16.50 -4.05
N ARG A 262 21.63 -16.37 -3.87
CA ARG A 262 22.52 -15.84 -4.90
C ARG A 262 22.82 -16.96 -5.89
N GLU A 263 22.36 -16.80 -7.13
CA GLU A 263 22.61 -17.73 -8.23
C GLU A 263 23.91 -17.42 -8.96
N PHE A 264 24.32 -16.15 -8.97
CA PHE A 264 25.51 -15.66 -9.62
C PHE A 264 26.38 -14.86 -8.65
N SER A 265 27.70 -15.00 -8.75
CA SER A 265 28.59 -14.00 -8.19
C SER A 265 28.27 -12.62 -8.79
N ARG A 266 28.69 -11.55 -8.10
CA ARG A 266 28.45 -10.19 -8.60
C ARG A 266 29.07 -9.97 -9.98
N SER A 267 30.29 -10.46 -10.20
CA SER A 267 30.97 -10.43 -11.49
C SER A 267 30.19 -11.14 -12.59
N GLU A 268 29.74 -12.37 -12.36
CA GLU A 268 28.93 -13.13 -13.34
C GLU A 268 27.62 -12.42 -13.67
N ALA A 269 26.96 -11.83 -12.66
CA ALA A 269 25.75 -11.06 -12.86
C ALA A 269 25.99 -9.80 -13.70
N LYS A 270 27.10 -9.07 -13.45
CA LYS A 270 27.53 -7.92 -14.27
C LYS A 270 27.81 -8.34 -15.71
N GLN A 271 28.57 -9.43 -15.93
CA GLN A 271 28.85 -9.95 -17.27
C GLN A 271 27.57 -10.29 -18.05
N LYS A 272 26.59 -10.94 -17.39
CA LYS A 272 25.28 -11.25 -18.02
C LYS A 272 24.50 -10.01 -18.43
N LEU A 273 24.72 -8.88 -17.77
CA LEU A 273 24.14 -7.59 -18.09
C LEU A 273 25.00 -6.77 -19.08
N GLY A 274 26.13 -7.32 -19.56
CA GLY A 274 27.07 -6.61 -20.43
C GLY A 274 27.83 -5.49 -19.72
N ILE A 275 28.07 -5.64 -18.41
CA ILE A 275 28.77 -4.68 -17.55
C ILE A 275 30.13 -5.28 -17.18
N SER A 276 31.19 -4.46 -17.22
CA SER A 276 32.53 -4.88 -16.78
C SER A 276 32.53 -5.23 -15.29
N GLU A 277 33.36 -6.19 -14.88
CA GLU A 277 33.44 -6.62 -13.49
C GLU A 277 33.92 -5.50 -12.55
N ASP A 278 34.84 -4.67 -13.04
CA ASP A 278 35.43 -3.54 -12.32
C ASP A 278 34.48 -2.34 -12.18
N THR A 279 33.33 -2.36 -12.89
CA THR A 279 32.35 -1.27 -12.82
C THR A 279 31.59 -1.30 -11.50
N VAL A 280 31.54 -0.19 -10.77
CA VAL A 280 30.70 -0.06 -9.56
C VAL A 280 29.26 0.26 -9.98
N VAL A 281 28.33 -0.64 -9.67
CA VAL A 281 26.93 -0.52 -10.06
C VAL A 281 26.09 0.03 -8.91
N LEU A 282 25.61 1.27 -9.08
CA LEU A 282 24.53 1.82 -8.28
C LEU A 282 23.20 1.38 -8.86
N LEU A 283 22.32 0.83 -8.03
CA LEU A 283 21.01 0.32 -8.45
C LEU A 283 19.87 1.02 -7.71
N SER A 284 18.83 1.39 -8.45
CA SER A 284 17.54 1.79 -7.90
C SER A 284 16.40 1.05 -8.61
N ILE A 285 15.40 0.57 -7.85
CA ILE A 285 14.21 -0.08 -8.42
C ILE A 285 12.96 0.47 -7.76
N ALA A 286 12.14 1.19 -8.53
CA ALA A 286 10.86 1.71 -8.07
C ALA A 286 9.94 2.06 -9.25
N ARG A 287 8.63 2.18 -8.96
CA ARG A 287 7.66 2.71 -9.94
C ARG A 287 8.00 4.14 -10.32
N SER A 288 7.77 4.51 -11.58
CA SER A 288 8.12 5.84 -12.14
C SER A 288 7.63 7.02 -11.30
N LEU A 289 6.44 6.91 -10.69
CA LEU A 289 5.86 7.95 -9.83
C LEU A 289 6.70 8.29 -8.57
N LYS A 290 7.64 7.41 -8.17
CA LYS A 290 8.51 7.63 -7.00
C LYS A 290 9.75 8.47 -7.32
N TYR A 291 10.06 8.67 -8.60
CA TYR A 291 11.20 9.45 -9.07
C TYR A 291 10.79 10.87 -9.52
N LYS A 292 10.00 11.58 -8.71
CA LYS A 292 9.60 12.96 -9.02
C LYS A 292 10.78 13.92 -8.83
N THR A 293 10.87 14.91 -9.71
CA THR A 293 11.88 15.97 -9.62
C THR A 293 11.52 16.96 -8.50
N ILE A 294 12.51 17.31 -7.67
CA ILE A 294 12.34 18.19 -6.51
C ILE A 294 13.35 19.33 -6.62
N ASN A 295 12.93 20.58 -6.42
CA ASN A 295 13.80 21.77 -6.50
C ASN A 295 14.57 21.89 -7.83
N GLY A 296 13.95 21.46 -8.93
CA GLY A 296 14.61 21.40 -10.25
C GLY A 296 15.71 20.35 -10.37
N ILE A 297 15.92 19.51 -9.36
CA ILE A 297 16.89 18.41 -9.35
C ILE A 297 16.12 17.10 -9.55
N SER A 298 16.30 16.49 -10.71
CA SER A 298 15.77 15.15 -10.96
C SER A 298 16.56 14.10 -10.19
N TYR A 299 16.01 12.88 -10.12
CA TYR A 299 16.74 11.75 -9.54
C TYR A 299 18.06 11.48 -10.27
N ALA A 300 18.11 11.68 -11.60
CA ALA A 300 19.34 11.52 -12.38
C ALA A 300 20.36 12.63 -12.07
N ASP A 301 19.93 13.89 -11.99
CA ASP A 301 20.80 15.04 -11.68
C ASP A 301 21.53 14.86 -10.35
N ALA A 302 20.83 14.30 -9.36
CA ALA A 302 21.39 14.04 -8.03
C ALA A 302 22.62 13.12 -8.02
N HIS A 303 22.83 12.33 -9.09
CA HIS A 303 23.96 11.40 -9.20
C HIS A 303 25.07 11.89 -10.14
N VAL A 304 24.86 12.98 -10.89
CA VAL A 304 25.86 13.52 -11.83
C VAL A 304 27.18 13.85 -11.12
N PRO A 305 27.22 14.57 -9.97
CA PRO A 305 28.48 14.90 -9.31
C PRO A 305 29.30 13.66 -8.91
N LEU A 306 28.61 12.61 -8.43
CA LEU A 306 29.24 11.35 -8.08
C LEU A 306 29.86 10.68 -9.33
N LEU A 307 29.08 10.57 -10.41
CA LEU A 307 29.51 9.89 -11.62
C LEU A 307 30.62 10.67 -12.35
N GLN A 308 30.65 11.99 -12.27
CA GLN A 308 31.78 12.78 -12.79
C GLN A 308 33.07 12.52 -11.99
N LYS A 309 32.97 12.32 -10.67
CA LYS A 309 34.12 12.01 -9.82
C LYS A 309 34.63 10.57 -10.03
N HIS A 310 33.72 9.61 -10.18
CA HIS A 310 34.03 8.17 -10.28
C HIS A 310 33.67 7.63 -11.67
N GLN A 311 34.66 7.50 -12.54
CA GLN A 311 34.48 7.10 -13.95
C GLN A 311 34.14 5.61 -14.10
N GLU A 312 34.53 4.80 -13.12
CA GLU A 312 34.24 3.38 -12.98
C GLU A 312 32.81 3.09 -12.50
N ALA A 313 32.04 4.11 -12.09
CA ALA A 313 30.69 3.94 -11.58
C ALA A 313 29.61 4.16 -12.65
N ILE A 314 28.50 3.42 -12.55
CA ILE A 314 27.27 3.62 -13.33
C ILE A 314 26.04 3.62 -12.42
N LEU A 315 24.97 4.25 -12.88
CA LEU A 315 23.64 4.18 -12.24
C LEU A 315 22.68 3.42 -13.15
N ILE A 316 22.05 2.39 -12.61
CA ILE A 316 20.96 1.65 -13.25
C ILE A 316 19.67 1.92 -12.47
N VAL A 317 18.64 2.41 -13.16
CA VAL A 317 17.32 2.64 -12.60
C VAL A 317 16.28 1.81 -13.33
N ILE A 318 15.50 1.03 -12.59
CA ILE A 318 14.44 0.16 -13.13
C ILE A 318 13.08 0.65 -12.65
N GLY A 319 12.15 0.76 -13.58
CA GLY A 319 10.76 1.17 -13.34
C GLY A 319 10.49 2.66 -13.53
N SER A 320 11.53 3.47 -13.72
CA SER A 320 11.42 4.89 -14.12
C SER A 320 10.87 5.06 -15.54
N GLY A 321 11.18 4.13 -16.44
CA GLY A 321 10.88 4.26 -17.87
C GLY A 321 11.76 5.31 -18.55
N ASN A 322 11.38 5.72 -19.76
CA ASN A 322 12.06 6.83 -20.45
C ASN A 322 11.59 8.15 -19.85
N ARG A 323 12.55 9.01 -19.47
CA ARG A 323 12.30 10.27 -18.78
C ARG A 323 13.04 11.40 -19.46
N GLU A 324 12.28 12.32 -20.05
CA GLU A 324 12.82 13.47 -20.77
C GLU A 324 13.62 14.39 -19.84
N ASP A 325 13.15 14.57 -18.61
CA ASP A 325 13.79 15.35 -17.56
C ASP A 325 15.15 14.80 -17.09
N TRP A 326 15.57 13.61 -17.57
CA TRP A 326 16.88 13.02 -17.25
C TRP A 326 17.90 13.15 -18.37
N SER A 327 17.49 13.61 -19.57
CA SER A 327 18.32 13.59 -20.78
C SER A 327 19.65 14.33 -20.59
N ALA A 328 19.61 15.50 -19.95
CA ALA A 328 20.81 16.30 -19.68
C ALA A 328 21.79 15.59 -18.73
N ALA A 329 21.31 14.93 -17.68
CA ALA A 329 22.14 14.16 -16.75
C ALA A 329 22.76 12.93 -17.43
N ILE A 330 22.01 12.26 -18.31
CA ILE A 330 22.49 11.12 -19.10
C ILE A 330 23.62 11.58 -20.05
N GLU A 331 23.45 12.72 -20.72
CA GLU A 331 24.47 13.30 -21.61
C GLU A 331 25.74 13.69 -20.82
N GLN A 332 25.59 14.40 -19.70
CA GLN A 332 26.71 14.82 -18.83
C GLN A 332 27.53 13.65 -18.27
N THR A 333 26.96 12.45 -18.23
CA THR A 333 27.60 11.24 -17.72
C THR A 333 28.02 10.27 -18.83
N ASN A 334 27.93 10.68 -20.11
CA ASN A 334 28.22 9.86 -21.28
C ASN A 334 27.44 8.53 -21.28
N GLY A 335 26.14 8.58 -20.91
CA GLY A 335 25.27 7.40 -20.92
C GLY A 335 25.46 6.44 -19.74
N ARG A 336 26.21 6.82 -18.70
CA ARG A 336 26.40 5.98 -17.50
C ARG A 336 25.20 5.98 -16.54
N ILE A 337 24.21 6.83 -16.77
CA ILE A 337 22.88 6.71 -16.18
C ILE A 337 21.98 5.94 -17.16
N ARG A 338 21.52 4.75 -16.76
CA ARG A 338 20.71 3.84 -17.57
C ARG A 338 19.32 3.68 -16.94
N SER A 339 18.29 4.09 -17.66
CA SER A 339 16.89 4.03 -17.20
C SER A 339 16.11 2.96 -17.98
N TYR A 340 15.37 2.12 -17.27
CA TYR A 340 14.56 1.05 -17.85
C TYR A 340 13.10 1.14 -17.38
N PRO A 341 12.13 0.70 -18.20
CA PRO A 341 10.75 0.53 -17.74
C PRO A 341 10.65 -0.58 -16.67
N GLU A 342 9.45 -0.75 -16.11
CA GLU A 342 9.15 -1.85 -15.19
C GLU A 342 9.38 -3.20 -15.88
N ARG A 343 9.96 -4.16 -15.14
CA ARG A 343 10.29 -5.50 -15.61
C ARG A 343 10.27 -6.50 -14.44
N GLU A 344 10.03 -7.77 -14.74
CA GLU A 344 9.90 -8.84 -13.73
C GLU A 344 11.25 -9.44 -13.31
N ASP A 345 12.24 -9.44 -14.20
CA ASP A 345 13.56 -10.05 -14.01
C ASP A 345 14.55 -9.13 -13.25
N THR A 346 14.13 -8.60 -12.10
CA THR A 346 14.95 -7.68 -11.29
C THR A 346 16.06 -8.38 -10.49
N ALA A 347 15.95 -9.69 -10.26
CA ALA A 347 16.88 -10.46 -9.44
C ALA A 347 18.33 -10.37 -9.93
N ILE A 348 18.57 -10.37 -11.25
CA ILE A 348 19.92 -10.27 -11.81
C ILE A 348 20.57 -8.92 -11.50
N PHE A 349 19.78 -7.85 -11.44
CA PHE A 349 20.26 -6.51 -11.13
C PHE A 349 20.66 -6.39 -9.66
N TYR A 350 19.85 -6.92 -8.74
CA TYR A 350 20.24 -6.99 -7.33
C TYR A 350 21.53 -7.78 -7.12
N GLN A 351 21.72 -8.88 -7.86
CA GLN A 351 22.95 -9.67 -7.78
C GLN A 351 24.17 -8.93 -8.33
N ALA A 352 24.00 -8.09 -9.35
CA ALA A 352 25.07 -7.29 -9.97
C ALA A 352 25.42 -6.00 -9.18
N ALA A 353 24.49 -5.51 -8.34
CA ALA A 353 24.65 -4.25 -7.64
C ALA A 353 25.79 -4.26 -6.61
N ASP A 354 26.48 -3.13 -6.54
CA ASP A 354 27.47 -2.82 -5.50
C ASP A 354 26.87 -1.94 -4.41
N ILE A 355 25.96 -1.02 -4.78
CA ILE A 355 25.29 -0.08 -3.88
C ILE A 355 23.83 0.02 -4.30
N TYR A 356 22.91 -0.02 -3.36
CA TYR A 356 21.50 0.27 -3.62
C TYR A 356 21.16 1.68 -3.16
N VAL A 357 20.60 2.46 -4.06
CA VAL A 357 20.16 3.84 -3.82
C VAL A 357 18.63 3.90 -3.93
N ASP A 358 17.97 4.24 -2.84
CA ASP A 358 16.51 4.28 -2.81
C ASP A 358 15.95 5.41 -3.68
N SER A 359 14.68 5.27 -4.08
CA SER A 359 13.95 6.35 -4.75
C SER A 359 13.65 7.48 -3.77
N PHE A 360 13.73 8.72 -4.25
CA PHE A 360 13.20 9.91 -3.57
C PHE A 360 12.51 10.80 -4.63
N PRO A 361 11.49 11.60 -4.27
CA PRO A 361 11.02 11.97 -2.92
C PRO A 361 10.40 10.86 -2.09
N PHE A 362 9.93 9.77 -2.71
CA PHE A 362 9.22 8.73 -1.99
C PHE A 362 9.96 7.40 -2.05
N ILE A 363 10.14 6.79 -0.89
CA ILE A 363 10.92 5.57 -0.71
C ILE A 363 10.31 4.33 -1.39
N SER A 364 11.14 3.31 -1.62
CA SER A 364 10.69 1.98 -2.04
C SER A 364 10.98 0.90 -1.00
N THR A 365 9.98 0.67 -0.15
CA THR A 365 10.06 -0.27 0.98
C THR A 365 10.51 -1.67 0.58
N THR A 366 9.80 -2.34 -0.34
CA THR A 366 10.11 -3.71 -0.73
C THR A 366 11.46 -3.83 -1.43
N SER A 367 11.80 -2.86 -2.29
CA SER A 367 13.03 -2.89 -3.07
C SER A 367 14.28 -2.77 -2.20
N LEU A 368 14.21 -1.97 -1.12
CA LEU A 368 15.28 -1.87 -0.11
C LEU A 368 15.53 -3.20 0.59
N LEU A 369 14.46 -3.87 1.01
CA LEU A 369 14.54 -5.18 1.66
C LEU A 369 15.09 -6.25 0.72
N GLU A 370 14.66 -6.26 -0.54
CA GLU A 370 15.18 -7.18 -1.57
C GLU A 370 16.67 -6.94 -1.81
N ALA A 371 17.10 -5.69 -2.03
CA ALA A 371 18.51 -5.35 -2.21
C ALA A 371 19.38 -5.74 -1.01
N GLY A 372 18.94 -5.40 0.20
CA GLY A 372 19.66 -5.73 1.42
C GLY A 372 19.79 -7.23 1.64
N SER A 373 18.80 -8.02 1.19
CA SER A 373 18.86 -9.49 1.26
C SER A 373 19.94 -10.10 0.36
N TYR A 374 20.41 -9.38 -0.67
CA TYR A 374 21.56 -9.77 -1.50
C TYR A 374 22.93 -9.32 -0.96
N GLY A 375 22.96 -8.72 0.24
CA GLY A 375 24.20 -8.18 0.82
C GLY A 375 24.64 -6.87 0.17
N VAL A 376 23.69 -6.09 -0.36
CA VAL A 376 23.98 -4.79 -0.95
C VAL A 376 23.76 -3.70 0.11
N PRO A 377 24.74 -2.81 0.36
CA PRO A 377 24.55 -1.67 1.26
C PRO A 377 23.50 -0.71 0.71
N LEU A 378 22.70 -0.15 1.62
CA LEU A 378 21.53 0.65 1.30
C LEU A 378 21.76 2.11 1.66
N VAL A 379 21.45 3.02 0.74
CA VAL A 379 21.48 4.46 0.97
C VAL A 379 20.14 5.06 0.56
N SER A 380 19.54 5.84 1.46
CA SER A 380 18.30 6.57 1.20
C SER A 380 18.48 8.05 1.47
N ARG A 381 18.04 8.90 0.53
CA ARG A 381 17.93 10.33 0.75
C ARG A 381 16.54 10.68 1.26
N TYR A 382 16.48 11.39 2.38
CA TYR A 382 15.26 11.85 3.01
C TYR A 382 15.35 13.36 3.28
N PRO A 383 14.85 14.20 2.36
CA PRO A 383 15.01 15.65 2.46
C PRO A 383 13.94 16.34 3.33
N TYR A 384 13.21 15.59 4.17
CA TYR A 384 12.08 16.10 4.95
C TYR A 384 12.44 16.32 6.42
N SER A 385 11.55 16.94 7.21
CA SER A 385 11.73 16.97 8.67
C SER A 385 11.34 15.64 9.32
N ASP A 386 11.61 15.50 10.62
CA ASP A 386 11.19 14.31 11.39
C ASP A 386 9.67 14.16 11.50
N ALA A 387 8.90 15.23 11.27
CA ALA A 387 7.44 15.17 11.24
C ALA A 387 6.92 14.32 10.07
N SER A 388 7.73 14.14 9.02
CA SER A 388 7.37 13.45 7.78
C SER A 388 7.86 12.00 7.72
N GLU A 389 8.13 11.38 8.88
CA GLU A 389 8.76 10.05 9.00
C GLU A 389 8.13 8.97 8.11
N ILE A 390 6.83 9.10 7.83
CA ILE A 390 6.06 8.22 6.94
C ILE A 390 6.57 8.19 5.49
N LEU A 391 7.27 9.24 5.04
CA LEU A 391 7.89 9.34 3.72
C LEU A 391 9.28 8.68 3.68
N GLY A 392 9.81 8.24 4.83
CA GLY A 392 11.11 7.59 4.99
C GLY A 392 11.01 6.07 5.16
N ALA A 393 12.17 5.41 5.15
CA ALA A 393 12.29 3.97 5.29
C ALA A 393 12.71 3.59 6.72
N ASP A 394 11.82 2.91 7.43
CA ASP A 394 12.04 2.42 8.80
C ASP A 394 11.38 1.05 9.04
N MET A 395 11.42 0.19 8.02
CA MET A 395 10.97 -1.20 8.16
C MET A 395 11.85 -1.92 9.19
N PRO A 396 11.28 -2.88 9.96
CA PRO A 396 12.06 -3.75 10.82
C PRO A 396 13.27 -4.31 10.08
N GLY A 397 14.39 -4.46 10.77
CA GLY A 397 15.62 -4.98 10.17
C GLY A 397 16.47 -3.98 9.39
N LEU A 398 15.95 -2.80 9.02
CA LEU A 398 16.75 -1.73 8.39
C LEU A 398 17.36 -0.75 9.38
N THR A 399 16.77 -0.58 10.57
CA THR A 399 17.29 0.31 11.62
C THR A 399 18.75 -0.01 11.93
N GLY A 400 19.61 1.01 11.85
CA GLY A 400 21.08 0.89 12.03
C GLY A 400 21.85 0.24 10.87
N ASN A 401 21.16 -0.17 9.80
CA ASN A 401 21.74 -0.87 8.64
C ASN A 401 21.41 -0.20 7.28
N LEU A 402 20.57 0.82 7.29
CA LEU A 402 20.32 1.75 6.19
C LEU A 402 21.08 3.05 6.47
N ILE A 403 21.89 3.52 5.51
CA ILE A 403 22.45 4.87 5.59
C ILE A 403 21.39 5.87 5.15
N TRP A 404 21.08 6.80 6.05
CA TRP A 404 20.06 7.80 5.87
C TRP A 404 20.70 9.18 5.87
N VAL A 405 20.43 9.96 4.83
CA VAL A 405 21.02 11.29 4.65
C VAL A 405 19.95 12.28 4.20
N ARG A 406 20.11 13.55 4.58
CA ARG A 406 19.17 14.61 4.19
C ARG A 406 19.70 15.42 3.01
N GLU A 407 20.95 15.84 3.14
CA GLU A 407 21.58 16.76 2.21
C GLU A 407 22.20 16.04 1.02
N LEU A 408 22.13 16.68 -0.16
CA LEU A 408 22.66 16.10 -1.39
C LEU A 408 24.20 15.99 -1.38
N SER A 409 24.87 16.93 -0.70
CA SER A 409 26.33 16.89 -0.50
C SER A 409 26.74 15.70 0.38
N GLU A 410 26.03 15.46 1.48
CA GLU A 410 26.23 14.30 2.35
C GLU A 410 25.96 12.99 1.60
N TYR A 411 24.86 12.94 0.83
CA TYR A 411 24.54 11.81 -0.04
C TYR A 411 25.68 11.48 -1.01
N THR A 412 26.23 12.49 -1.69
CA THR A 412 27.35 12.33 -2.61
C THR A 412 28.63 11.85 -1.90
N ASN A 413 28.90 12.34 -0.69
CA ASN A 413 30.07 11.95 0.11
C ASN A 413 29.97 10.49 0.58
N ILE A 414 28.80 10.08 1.07
CA ILE A 414 28.53 8.69 1.47
C ILE A 414 28.67 7.75 0.28
N LEU A 415 28.08 8.10 -0.87
CA LEU A 415 28.21 7.29 -2.07
C LEU A 415 29.66 7.22 -2.56
N SER A 416 30.41 8.33 -2.51
CA SER A 416 31.84 8.32 -2.84
C SER A 416 32.62 7.36 -1.95
N ARG A 417 32.40 7.40 -0.62
CA ARG A 417 33.05 6.47 0.31
C ARG A 417 32.68 5.02 -0.01
N LEU A 418 31.42 4.75 -0.33
CA LEU A 418 30.98 3.41 -0.71
C LEU A 418 31.59 2.95 -2.03
N VAL A 419 31.89 3.85 -2.97
CA VAL A 419 32.62 3.52 -4.22
C VAL A 419 34.10 3.21 -3.91
N GLU A 420 34.76 4.07 -3.13
CA GLU A 420 36.20 4.05 -2.84
C GLU A 420 36.61 2.94 -1.83
N ASP A 421 35.78 2.62 -0.84
CA ASP A 421 36.09 1.68 0.26
C ASP A 421 35.27 0.38 0.13
N GLU A 422 35.85 -0.58 -0.58
CA GLU A 422 35.22 -1.90 -0.80
C GLU A 422 34.97 -2.65 0.51
N LEU A 423 35.91 -2.61 1.47
CA LEU A 423 35.78 -3.34 2.72
C LEU A 423 34.60 -2.80 3.54
N PHE A 424 34.45 -1.48 3.61
CA PHE A 424 33.30 -0.83 4.24
C PHE A 424 31.99 -1.20 3.53
N ARG A 425 31.97 -1.12 2.20
CA ARG A 425 30.81 -1.47 1.36
C ARG A 425 30.33 -2.91 1.61
N LEU A 426 31.25 -3.88 1.60
CA LEU A 426 30.93 -5.30 1.83
C LEU A 426 30.51 -5.59 3.28
N ASN A 427 31.19 -5.00 4.27
CA ASN A 427 30.86 -5.19 5.68
C ASN A 427 29.45 -4.67 6.01
N LEU A 428 29.11 -3.49 5.51
CA LEU A 428 27.79 -2.91 5.68
C LEU A 428 26.71 -3.78 5.01
N GLY A 429 26.92 -4.18 3.75
CA GLY A 429 26.00 -5.04 3.03
C GLY A 429 25.73 -6.37 3.74
N GLU A 430 26.77 -7.03 4.26
CA GLU A 430 26.64 -8.28 5.00
C GLU A 430 25.91 -8.12 6.33
N LYS A 431 26.18 -7.03 7.08
CA LYS A 431 25.42 -6.71 8.31
C LYS A 431 23.94 -6.51 8.00
N THR A 432 23.62 -5.75 6.96
CA THR A 432 22.25 -5.51 6.51
C THR A 432 21.55 -6.83 6.12
N ARG A 433 22.22 -7.69 5.35
CA ARG A 433 21.70 -9.01 4.95
C ARG A 433 21.38 -9.88 6.16
N HIS A 434 22.31 -10.00 7.10
CA HIS A 434 22.11 -10.80 8.31
C HIS A 434 20.93 -10.28 9.14
N LYS A 435 20.80 -8.96 9.30
CA LYS A 435 19.69 -8.37 10.06
C LYS A 435 18.34 -8.60 9.37
N ILE A 436 18.27 -8.45 8.05
CA ILE A 436 17.04 -8.69 7.27
C ILE A 436 16.64 -10.17 7.35
N GLN A 437 17.57 -11.10 7.09
CA GLN A 437 17.28 -12.54 7.15
C GLN A 437 16.77 -12.95 8.53
N ASN A 438 17.39 -12.46 9.61
CA ASN A 438 16.98 -12.73 10.98
C ASN A 438 15.62 -12.11 11.36
N THR A 439 15.06 -11.20 10.56
CA THR A 439 13.81 -10.49 10.91
C THR A 439 12.64 -10.89 10.01
N HIS A 440 12.89 -11.12 8.72
CA HIS A 440 11.85 -11.23 7.69
C HIS A 440 11.60 -12.66 7.17
N THR A 441 12.35 -13.65 7.66
CA THR A 441 12.31 -15.02 7.14
C THR A 441 12.19 -16.05 8.26
N GLY A 442 11.65 -17.22 7.93
CA GLY A 442 11.71 -18.41 8.78
C GLY A 442 11.01 -18.25 10.13
N GLU A 443 11.54 -18.94 11.12
CA GLU A 443 11.01 -18.99 12.50
C GLU A 443 10.94 -17.63 13.18
N ASN A 444 11.86 -16.71 12.85
CA ASN A 444 11.85 -15.38 13.43
C ASN A 444 10.62 -14.58 12.98
N TRP A 445 10.28 -14.62 11.69
CA TRP A 445 9.05 -14.02 11.20
C TRP A 445 7.81 -14.71 11.79
N GLN A 446 7.82 -16.05 11.86
CA GLN A 446 6.73 -16.82 12.49
C GLN A 446 6.51 -16.38 13.94
N SER A 447 7.56 -16.07 14.70
CA SER A 447 7.43 -15.56 16.06
C SER A 447 6.70 -14.20 16.14
N TYR A 448 6.90 -13.31 15.15
CA TYR A 448 6.10 -12.09 15.06
C TYR A 448 4.64 -12.40 14.75
N LEU A 449 4.38 -13.34 13.84
CA LEU A 449 3.04 -13.77 13.50
C LEU A 449 2.29 -14.35 14.71
N GLU A 450 2.90 -15.24 15.49
CA GLU A 450 2.28 -15.81 16.69
C GLU A 450 1.94 -14.73 17.73
N LYS A 451 2.77 -13.68 17.85
CA LYS A 451 2.45 -12.53 18.72
C LYS A 451 1.23 -11.76 18.23
N VAL A 452 1.08 -11.59 16.91
CA VAL A 452 -0.10 -10.95 16.31
C VAL A 452 -1.36 -11.77 16.62
N TYR A 453 -1.31 -13.08 16.41
CA TYR A 453 -2.45 -13.97 16.68
C TYR A 453 -2.82 -14.01 18.16
N HIS A 454 -1.83 -14.15 19.04
CA HIS A 454 -2.04 -14.08 20.48
C HIS A 454 -2.66 -12.74 20.91
N LEU A 455 -2.15 -11.62 20.37
CA LEU A 455 -2.69 -10.30 20.68
C LEU A 455 -4.16 -10.19 20.24
N ALA A 456 -4.49 -10.60 19.01
CA ALA A 456 -5.85 -10.55 18.49
C ALA A 456 -6.82 -11.47 19.25
N ALA A 457 -6.37 -12.63 19.71
CA ALA A 457 -7.17 -13.57 20.49
C ALA A 457 -7.39 -13.13 21.95
N SER A 458 -6.42 -12.43 22.54
CA SER A 458 -6.42 -12.06 23.96
C SER A 458 -7.09 -10.73 24.26
N LEU A 459 -7.09 -9.79 23.31
CA LEU A 459 -7.68 -8.47 23.55
C LEU A 459 -9.22 -8.50 23.54
N PRO A 460 -9.87 -7.69 24.38
CA PRO A 460 -11.30 -7.49 24.26
C PRO A 460 -11.63 -6.84 22.92
N LYS A 461 -12.84 -7.11 22.42
CA LYS A 461 -13.34 -6.52 21.18
C LYS A 461 -13.24 -4.99 21.19
N ALA A 462 -12.80 -4.41 20.07
CA ALA A 462 -12.55 -2.98 19.96
C ALA A 462 -13.81 -2.11 20.03
N THR A 463 -14.23 -1.67 21.22
CA THR A 463 -15.33 -0.69 21.30
C THR A 463 -14.91 0.66 20.74
N VAL A 464 -15.51 1.05 19.61
CA VAL A 464 -15.15 2.31 18.96
C VAL A 464 -15.76 3.50 19.70
N ALA A 465 -14.93 4.36 20.26
CA ALA A 465 -15.35 5.66 20.80
C ALA A 465 -15.43 6.68 19.65
N LEU A 466 -16.49 6.60 18.83
CA LEU A 466 -16.67 7.44 17.64
C LEU A 466 -17.21 8.85 17.96
N THR A 467 -16.85 9.48 19.07
CA THR A 467 -17.46 10.75 19.50
C THR A 467 -16.63 12.00 19.16
N ARG A 468 -15.57 11.86 18.36
CA ARG A 468 -14.67 12.98 18.03
C ARG A 468 -15.12 13.69 16.75
N VAL A 469 -15.06 15.02 16.76
CA VAL A 469 -15.22 15.86 15.56
C VAL A 469 -14.02 15.62 14.64
N GLU A 470 -14.28 15.38 13.36
CA GLU A 470 -13.22 15.22 12.36
C GLU A 470 -12.53 16.56 12.10
N GLU A 471 -11.21 16.57 12.18
CA GLU A 471 -10.36 17.72 11.88
C GLU A 471 -9.37 17.34 10.80
N ILE A 472 -9.24 18.19 9.78
CA ILE A 472 -8.20 18.02 8.76
C ILE A 472 -6.84 18.38 9.34
N PHE A 473 -5.82 17.62 8.93
CA PHE A 473 -4.44 17.90 9.28
C PHE A 473 -3.72 18.60 8.12
N LEU A 474 -3.00 19.67 8.48
CA LEU A 474 -2.17 20.48 7.57
C LEU A 474 -0.71 20.48 8.02
N SER A 475 -0.28 19.40 8.69
CA SER A 475 1.12 19.27 9.07
C SER A 475 1.97 18.90 7.86
N GLU A 476 3.30 19.03 7.98
CA GLU A 476 4.23 18.76 6.88
C GLU A 476 3.95 17.46 6.09
N PRO A 477 3.78 16.27 6.72
CA PRO A 477 3.47 15.06 5.96
C PRO A 477 2.20 15.20 5.12
N ASP A 478 1.16 15.86 5.64
CA ASP A 478 -0.12 16.02 4.94
C ASP A 478 0.03 16.87 3.69
N VAL A 479 0.62 18.07 3.83
CA VAL A 479 0.72 19.04 2.74
C VAL A 479 1.70 18.60 1.65
N LEU A 480 2.65 17.72 1.97
CA LEU A 480 3.54 17.12 0.98
C LEU A 480 2.89 15.98 0.18
N MET A 481 1.92 15.26 0.77
CA MET A 481 1.31 14.08 0.14
C MET A 481 0.68 14.35 -1.24
N PRO A 482 -0.05 15.45 -1.49
CA PRO A 482 -0.56 15.78 -2.83
C PRO A 482 0.54 15.83 -3.90
N ARG A 483 1.72 16.36 -3.57
CA ARG A 483 2.84 16.43 -4.52
C ARG A 483 3.63 15.13 -4.59
N VAL A 484 3.87 14.47 -3.46
CA VAL A 484 4.66 13.23 -3.38
C VAL A 484 3.90 12.04 -3.96
N HIS A 485 2.63 11.83 -3.58
CA HIS A 485 1.83 10.66 -3.95
C HIS A 485 0.45 11.01 -4.56
N GLY A 486 0.12 12.28 -4.80
CA GLY A 486 -1.17 12.63 -5.39
C GLY A 486 -1.36 12.09 -6.82
N TRP A 487 -2.62 11.77 -7.13
CA TRP A 487 -3.07 11.31 -8.44
C TRP A 487 -3.88 12.40 -9.13
N ASN A 488 -3.87 12.43 -10.47
CA ASN A 488 -4.80 13.25 -11.23
C ASN A 488 -6.10 12.48 -11.44
N PHE A 489 -7.09 12.81 -10.61
CA PHE A 489 -8.40 12.16 -10.59
C PHE A 489 -9.44 13.18 -10.12
N ASP A 490 -10.59 13.23 -10.80
CA ASP A 490 -11.69 14.13 -10.44
C ASP A 490 -12.93 13.38 -9.94
N MET A 491 -13.97 14.14 -9.58
CA MET A 491 -15.24 13.60 -9.10
C MET A 491 -15.94 12.72 -10.14
N ASN A 492 -15.88 13.08 -11.43
CA ASN A 492 -16.52 12.33 -12.50
C ASN A 492 -15.80 10.99 -12.72
N ASN A 493 -14.48 10.95 -12.60
CA ASN A 493 -13.71 9.71 -12.65
C ASN A 493 -14.12 8.75 -11.52
N VAL A 494 -14.32 9.26 -10.30
CA VAL A 494 -14.83 8.46 -9.16
C VAL A 494 -16.23 7.92 -9.46
N ILE A 495 -17.14 8.79 -9.91
CA ILE A 495 -18.52 8.37 -10.22
C ILE A 495 -18.51 7.28 -11.29
N GLN A 496 -17.77 7.50 -12.38
CA GLN A 496 -17.67 6.58 -13.50
C GLN A 496 -17.17 5.19 -13.05
N SER A 497 -16.14 5.11 -12.19
CA SER A 497 -15.56 3.83 -11.77
C SER A 497 -16.46 3.00 -10.84
N HIS A 498 -17.52 3.59 -10.29
CA HIS A 498 -18.46 2.93 -9.38
C HIS A 498 -19.86 2.71 -9.98
N LEU A 499 -20.12 3.16 -11.21
CA LEU A 499 -21.42 2.96 -11.86
C LEU A 499 -21.87 1.49 -11.83
N THR A 500 -20.95 0.55 -12.04
CA THR A 500 -21.26 -0.89 -12.12
C THR A 500 -21.69 -1.51 -10.79
N ILE A 501 -21.42 -0.86 -9.66
CA ILE A 501 -21.84 -1.31 -8.32
C ILE A 501 -23.03 -0.51 -7.76
N MET A 502 -23.42 0.58 -8.42
CA MET A 502 -24.63 1.33 -8.06
C MET A 502 -25.92 0.55 -8.32
N PRO A 503 -26.99 0.77 -7.53
CA PRO A 503 -28.35 0.37 -7.89
C PRO A 503 -28.78 0.96 -9.24
N PHE A 504 -29.67 0.26 -9.97
CA PHE A 504 -30.00 0.56 -11.37
C PHE A 504 -30.44 2.01 -11.62
N GLU A 505 -31.36 2.53 -10.80
CA GLU A 505 -31.86 3.91 -10.97
C GLU A 505 -30.73 4.94 -10.83
N GLN A 506 -29.88 4.78 -9.83
CA GLN A 506 -28.77 5.71 -9.57
C GLN A 506 -27.63 5.54 -10.57
N ARG A 507 -27.41 4.33 -11.05
CA ARG A 507 -26.51 4.05 -12.17
C ARG A 507 -26.98 4.79 -13.41
N LEU A 508 -28.25 4.67 -13.79
CA LEU A 508 -28.80 5.31 -14.98
C LEU A 508 -28.75 6.84 -14.87
N HIS A 509 -29.10 7.38 -13.71
CA HIS A 509 -29.03 8.83 -13.44
C HIS A 509 -27.61 9.38 -13.62
N ASN A 510 -26.62 8.78 -12.94
CA ASN A 510 -25.22 9.22 -13.02
C ASN A 510 -24.62 8.95 -14.40
N TRP A 511 -24.98 7.85 -15.05
CA TRP A 511 -24.57 7.56 -16.42
C TRP A 511 -25.05 8.65 -17.38
N TRP A 512 -26.33 9.06 -17.30
CA TRP A 512 -26.87 10.11 -18.15
C TRP A 512 -26.19 11.46 -17.90
N LYS A 513 -25.93 11.81 -16.64
CA LYS A 513 -25.18 13.01 -16.27
C LYS A 513 -23.77 13.03 -16.88
N LEU A 514 -23.06 11.90 -16.84
CA LEU A 514 -21.72 11.78 -17.43
C LEU A 514 -21.74 11.83 -18.97
N VAL A 515 -22.76 11.25 -19.62
CA VAL A 515 -22.97 11.38 -21.07
C VAL A 515 -23.22 12.84 -21.45
N HIS A 516 -24.15 13.50 -20.75
CA HIS A 516 -24.53 14.89 -21.05
C HIS A 516 -23.36 15.86 -20.91
N ASN A 517 -22.51 15.65 -19.89
CA ASN A 517 -21.34 16.49 -19.63
C ASN A 517 -20.09 16.06 -20.42
N ASN A 518 -20.20 15.11 -21.36
CA ASN A 518 -19.07 14.51 -22.09
C ASN A 518 -17.88 14.12 -21.19
N SER A 519 -18.18 13.57 -20.01
CA SER A 519 -17.21 13.33 -18.92
C SER A 519 -16.76 11.86 -18.84
N PHE A 520 -17.07 11.06 -19.86
CA PHE A 520 -16.67 9.67 -19.93
C PHE A 520 -15.22 9.54 -20.41
N ASN A 521 -14.37 8.97 -19.57
CA ASN A 521 -12.95 8.73 -19.86
C ASN A 521 -12.67 7.25 -20.15
N ASN A 522 -11.81 6.95 -21.14
CA ASN A 522 -11.32 5.59 -21.44
C ASN A 522 -12.42 4.51 -21.55
N CYS A 523 -13.44 4.77 -22.37
CA CYS A 523 -14.56 3.85 -22.55
C CYS A 523 -14.22 2.56 -23.31
N GLY A 524 -13.14 2.53 -24.09
CA GLY A 524 -12.79 1.39 -24.93
C GLY A 524 -13.86 1.09 -26.00
N ARG A 525 -13.81 -0.12 -26.58
CA ARG A 525 -14.63 -0.51 -27.75
C ARG A 525 -16.15 -0.43 -27.53
N PHE A 526 -16.62 -0.69 -26.32
CA PHE A 526 -18.06 -0.72 -25.98
C PHE A 526 -18.63 0.64 -25.55
N GLY A 527 -17.80 1.70 -25.56
CA GLY A 527 -18.26 3.03 -25.22
C GLY A 527 -18.79 3.14 -23.76
N PRO A 528 -19.57 4.17 -23.47
CA PRO A 528 -20.21 4.37 -22.17
C PRO A 528 -21.18 3.24 -21.77
N LEU A 529 -21.70 2.46 -22.71
CA LEU A 529 -22.74 1.44 -22.45
C LEU A 529 -22.26 0.32 -21.52
N LYS A 530 -20.96 0.03 -21.49
CA LYS A 530 -20.40 -1.00 -20.60
C LYS A 530 -20.69 -0.72 -19.12
N TYR A 531 -20.84 0.55 -18.74
CA TYR A 531 -21.06 0.96 -17.35
C TYR A 531 -22.52 0.80 -16.88
N LEU A 532 -23.46 0.48 -17.79
CA LEU A 532 -24.84 0.12 -17.42
C LEU A 532 -24.96 -1.32 -16.93
N VAL A 533 -23.97 -2.16 -17.25
CA VAL A 533 -23.93 -3.57 -16.86
C VAL A 533 -23.45 -3.71 -15.42
N PRO A 534 -24.12 -4.49 -14.55
CA PRO A 534 -23.70 -4.65 -13.16
C PRO A 534 -22.36 -5.40 -13.06
N GLU A 535 -21.57 -5.06 -12.04
CA GLU A 535 -20.25 -5.64 -11.81
C GLU A 535 -20.28 -7.17 -11.78
N TRP A 536 -21.27 -7.77 -11.12
CA TRP A 536 -21.34 -9.24 -11.02
C TRP A 536 -21.50 -9.95 -12.36
N PHE A 537 -22.17 -9.31 -13.32
CA PHE A 537 -22.32 -9.87 -14.64
C PHE A 537 -21.02 -9.73 -15.43
N LEU A 538 -20.37 -8.56 -15.34
CA LEU A 538 -19.07 -8.33 -15.96
C LEU A 538 -18.00 -9.30 -15.46
N CYS A 539 -17.98 -9.62 -14.16
CA CYS A 539 -17.04 -10.57 -13.58
C CYS A 539 -17.29 -12.01 -14.04
N ARG A 540 -18.54 -12.43 -14.23
CA ARG A 540 -18.88 -13.80 -14.72
C ARG A 540 -18.52 -14.05 -16.18
N ILE A 541 -18.59 -13.03 -17.03
CA ILE A 541 -18.36 -13.17 -18.47
C ILE A 541 -16.89 -12.96 -18.86
N ARG A 542 -16.07 -12.39 -17.96
CA ARG A 542 -14.61 -12.31 -18.14
C ARG A 542 -13.99 -13.67 -17.96
#